data_AF-A0A5C6VEM8-F1
#
_entry.id   AF-A0A5C6VEM8-F1
#
_cell.length_a   1.000
_cell.length_b   1.000
_cell.length_c   1.000
_cell.angle_alpha   90.00
_cell.angle_beta   90.00
_cell.angle_gamma   90.00
#
_symmetry.space_group_name_H-M   'P 1'
#
loop_
_entity.id
_entity.type
_entity.pdbx_description
1 polymer ?
#
loop_
_entity_poly.entity_id
_entity_poly.type
_entity_poly.pdbx_seq_one_letter_code
_entity_poly.pdbx_strand_id
1 'polypeptide(L)'
;MDETQWDIQEVKYLKKMQLVQGNLAMLLLFVPFGYLAENGKPLLLFGAFCVLSWIIVAITLYTLKTGRPIGTKTSRRVRVFDRNRLGEKRWKRRKITEIVFISVISVFLTGFIFVMDFDTVRLDFPIDAFPFIGAWIGYNIGEIIRMNNL
;
A
#
# COMPACT_ATOMS: atom_id res chain seq x y z
N MET A 1 18.87 -11.63 24.85
CA MET A 1 17.69 -10.76 25.03
C MET A 1 18.23 -9.36 25.09
N ASP A 2 18.58 -8.79 23.93
CA ASP A 2 18.98 -7.39 23.83
C ASP A 2 17.69 -6.58 23.79
N GLU A 3 17.26 -6.10 24.95
CA GLU A 3 16.26 -5.04 25.00
C GLU A 3 16.91 -3.78 24.44
N THR A 4 16.90 -3.65 23.11
CA THR A 4 17.15 -2.37 22.48
C THR A 4 16.07 -1.43 23.00
N GLN A 5 16.41 -0.57 23.98
CA GLN A 5 15.50 0.47 24.46
C GLN A 5 15.26 1.41 23.28
N TRP A 6 14.15 1.18 22.58
CA TRP A 6 13.74 2.03 21.48
C TRP A 6 13.26 3.37 22.05
N ASP A 7 13.88 4.46 21.61
CA ASP A 7 13.36 5.79 21.87
C ASP A 7 12.03 5.96 21.11
N ILE A 8 10.93 5.99 21.86
CA ILE A 8 9.58 6.12 21.32
C ILE A 8 9.43 7.45 20.55
N GLN A 9 10.12 8.51 20.97
CA GLN A 9 10.08 9.79 20.29
C GLN A 9 10.78 9.73 18.93
N GLU A 10 11.94 9.06 18.85
CA GLU A 10 12.61 8.77 17.58
C GLU A 10 11.72 7.93 16.66
N VAL A 11 11.09 6.87 17.18
CA VAL A 11 10.18 6.02 16.39
C VAL A 11 8.98 6.81 15.85
N LYS A 12 8.37 7.68 16.67
CA LYS A 12 7.28 8.58 16.22
C LYS A 12 7.75 9.51 15.11
N TYR A 13 8.94 10.08 15.22
CA TYR A 13 9.52 10.91 14.17
C TYR A 13 9.73 10.13 12.86
N LEU A 14 10.31 8.92 12.93
CA LEU A 14 10.53 8.07 11.76
C LEU A 14 9.21 7.65 11.09
N LYS A 15 8.18 7.33 11.87
CA LYS A 15 6.84 7.03 11.35
C LYS A 15 6.19 8.23 10.68
N LYS A 16 6.35 9.44 11.24
CA LYS A 16 5.86 10.68 10.62
C LYS A 16 6.55 10.95 9.27
N MET A 17 7.87 10.78 9.18
CA MET A 17 8.58 10.85 7.90
C MET A 17 8.06 9.82 6.89
N GLN A 18 7.83 8.58 7.33
CA GLN A 18 7.30 7.53 6.46
C GLN A 18 5.88 7.86 5.98
N LEU A 19 5.05 8.47 6.82
CA LEU A 19 3.71 8.93 6.45
C LEU A 19 3.77 10.02 5.36
N VAL A 20 4.68 10.99 5.50
CA VAL A 20 4.89 12.03 4.47
C VAL A 20 5.36 11.42 3.16
N GLN A 21 6.33 10.50 3.20
CA GLN A 21 6.80 9.77 2.00
C GLN A 21 5.67 8.97 1.36
N GLY A 22 4.83 8.31 2.16
CA GLY A 22 3.66 7.57 1.70
C GLY A 22 2.63 8.47 1.02
N ASN A 23 2.35 9.65 1.58
CA ASN A 23 1.45 10.63 0.99
C ASN A 23 1.99 11.18 -0.33
N LEU A 24 3.30 11.46 -0.41
CA LEU A 24 3.92 11.88 -1.66
C LEU A 24 3.85 10.79 -2.73
N ALA A 25 4.10 9.53 -2.37
CA ALA A 25 3.97 8.40 -3.29
C ALA A 25 2.51 8.21 -3.74
N MET A 26 1.54 8.36 -2.85
CA MET A 26 0.11 8.30 -3.19
C MET A 26 -0.27 9.42 -4.15
N LEU A 27 0.18 10.66 -3.92
CA LEU A 27 -0.03 11.76 -4.86
C LEU A 27 0.60 11.49 -6.23
N LEU A 28 1.83 10.97 -6.24
CA LEU A 28 2.54 10.62 -7.48
C LEU A 28 1.81 9.53 -8.27
N LEU A 29 1.07 8.65 -7.60
CA LEU A 29 0.21 7.66 -8.27
C LEU A 29 -1.12 8.29 -8.70
N PHE A 30 -1.78 9.03 -7.81
CA PHE A 30 -3.12 9.57 -8.06
C PHE A 30 -3.19 10.54 -9.22
N VAL A 31 -2.18 11.40 -9.42
CA VAL A 31 -2.18 12.36 -10.53
C VAL A 31 -2.19 11.67 -11.91
N PRO A 32 -1.27 10.73 -12.20
CA PRO A 32 -1.35 9.91 -13.42
C PRO A 32 -2.64 9.09 -13.54
N PHE A 33 -3.12 8.52 -12.44
CA PHE A 33 -4.35 7.73 -12.44
C PHE A 33 -5.57 8.58 -12.82
N GLY A 34 -5.70 9.79 -12.26
CA GLY A 34 -6.75 10.75 -12.63
C GLY A 34 -6.64 11.21 -14.07
N TYR A 35 -5.43 11.52 -14.54
CA TYR A 35 -5.20 11.87 -15.94
C TYR A 35 -5.59 10.74 -16.90
N LEU A 36 -5.24 9.48 -16.59
CA LEU A 36 -5.60 8.32 -17.42
C LEU A 36 -7.12 8.06 -17.44
N ALA A 37 -7.80 8.35 -16.33
CA ALA A 37 -9.25 8.25 -16.24
C ALA A 37 -9.93 9.28 -17.17
N GLU A 38 -9.53 10.56 -17.07
CA GLU A 38 -10.10 11.64 -17.89
C GLU A 38 -9.85 11.46 -19.40
N ASN A 39 -8.71 10.88 -19.78
CA ASN A 39 -8.38 10.61 -21.19
C ASN A 39 -9.02 9.34 -21.74
N GLY A 40 -9.90 8.67 -20.99
CA GLY A 40 -10.63 7.49 -21.47
C GLY A 40 -9.72 6.32 -21.82
N LYS A 41 -8.65 6.09 -21.05
CA LYS A 41 -7.70 4.97 -21.23
C LYS A 41 -7.84 3.93 -20.12
N PRO A 42 -9.00 3.29 -19.95
CA PRO A 42 -9.28 2.40 -18.82
C PRO A 42 -8.37 1.17 -18.81
N LEU A 43 -8.00 0.63 -19.97
CA LEU A 43 -7.08 -0.51 -20.07
C LEU A 43 -5.72 -0.19 -19.44
N LEU A 44 -5.15 0.99 -19.71
CA LEU A 44 -3.88 1.42 -19.13
C LEU A 44 -4.01 1.66 -17.63
N LEU A 45 -5.14 2.22 -17.19
CA LEU A 45 -5.45 2.45 -15.79
C LEU A 45 -5.48 1.13 -15.00
N PHE A 46 -6.36 0.20 -15.39
CA PHE A 46 -6.50 -1.08 -14.71
C PHE A 46 -5.26 -1.96 -14.87
N GLY A 47 -4.62 -1.93 -16.04
CA GLY A 47 -3.35 -2.62 -16.28
C GLY A 47 -2.22 -2.13 -15.37
N ALA A 48 -2.03 -0.81 -15.25
CA ALA A 48 -1.03 -0.23 -14.36
C ALA A 48 -1.31 -0.58 -12.89
N PHE A 49 -2.57 -0.51 -12.45
CA PHE A 49 -2.95 -0.88 -11.09
C PHE A 49 -2.69 -2.37 -10.79
N CYS A 50 -2.97 -3.27 -11.74
CA CYS A 50 -2.65 -4.69 -11.64
C CYS A 50 -1.14 -4.94 -11.52
N VAL A 51 -0.33 -4.30 -12.37
CA VAL A 51 1.13 -4.44 -12.34
C VAL A 51 1.68 -3.96 -10.99
N LEU A 52 1.24 -2.79 -10.50
CA LEU A 52 1.65 -2.28 -9.19
C LEU A 52 1.26 -3.22 -8.05
N SER A 53 0.05 -3.78 -8.09
CA SER A 53 -0.43 -4.71 -7.06
C SER A 53 0.42 -5.99 -7.02
N TRP A 54 0.79 -6.54 -8.18
CA TRP A 54 1.69 -7.69 -8.26
C TRP A 54 3.11 -7.37 -7.76
N ILE A 55 3.63 -6.19 -8.05
CA ILE A 55 4.92 -5.72 -7.50
C ILE A 55 4.87 -5.67 -5.98
N ILE A 56 3.79 -5.14 -5.39
CA ILE A 56 3.60 -5.09 -3.93
C ILE A 56 3.56 -6.50 -3.34
N VAL A 57 2.83 -7.43 -3.96
CA VAL A 57 2.79 -8.84 -3.56
C VAL A 57 4.18 -9.47 -3.60
N ALA A 58 4.93 -9.29 -4.69
CA ALA A 58 6.27 -9.82 -4.86
C ALA A 58 7.25 -9.30 -3.79
N ILE A 59 7.27 -7.99 -3.55
CA ILE A 59 8.09 -7.36 -2.51
C ILE A 59 7.73 -7.89 -1.12
N THR A 60 6.44 -8.08 -0.85
CA THR A 60 5.95 -8.54 0.45
C THR A 60 6.29 -10.02 0.67
N LEU A 61 6.13 -10.87 -0.34
CA LEU A 61 6.56 -12.26 -0.34
C LEU A 61 8.07 -12.39 -0.15
N TYR A 62 8.86 -11.59 -0.87
CA TYR A 62 10.31 -11.54 -0.69
C TYR A 62 10.68 -11.18 0.75
N THR A 63 10.03 -10.16 1.32
CA THR A 63 10.27 -9.73 2.71
C THR A 63 9.89 -10.83 3.70
N LEU A 64 8.80 -11.56 3.44
CA LEU A 64 8.34 -12.65 4.29
C LEU A 64 9.30 -13.85 4.25
N LYS A 65 9.82 -14.20 3.06
CA LYS A 65 10.77 -15.31 2.88
C LYS A 65 12.16 -14.99 3.44
N THR A 66 12.70 -13.80 3.13
CA THR A 66 14.07 -13.44 3.51
C THR A 66 14.17 -12.83 4.91
N GLY A 67 13.05 -12.37 5.47
CA GLY A 67 13.02 -11.58 6.70
C GLY A 67 13.70 -10.21 6.59
N ARG A 68 14.21 -9.84 5.40
CA ARG A 68 14.94 -8.59 5.15
C ARG A 68 13.98 -7.56 4.55
N PRO A 69 13.65 -6.47 5.27
CA PRO A 69 12.79 -5.43 4.72
C PRO A 69 13.46 -4.70 3.56
N ILE A 70 12.79 -4.68 2.40
CA ILE A 70 13.14 -3.79 1.29
C ILE A 70 12.68 -2.37 1.63
N GLY A 71 13.50 -1.36 1.35
CA GLY A 71 13.19 0.05 1.57
C GLY A 71 14.35 0.88 2.10
N THR A 72 14.07 2.14 2.39
CA THR A 72 15.01 3.11 2.97
C THR A 72 15.42 2.72 4.39
N LYS A 73 16.55 3.25 4.89
CA LYS A 73 17.02 3.00 6.27
C LYS A 73 15.91 3.28 7.30
N THR A 74 15.17 4.37 7.11
CA THR A 74 13.98 4.75 7.90
C THR A 74 12.90 3.66 7.90
N SER A 75 12.48 3.22 6.71
CA SER A 75 11.46 2.17 6.57
C SER A 75 11.89 0.84 7.19
N ARG A 76 13.19 0.50 7.11
CA ARG A 76 13.72 -0.72 7.72
C ARG A 76 13.64 -0.66 9.25
N ARG A 77 14.06 0.45 9.87
CA ARG A 77 13.97 0.62 11.34
C ARG A 77 12.53 0.51 11.83
N VAL A 78 11.61 1.21 11.17
CA VAL A 78 10.18 1.18 11.54
C VAL A 78 9.60 -0.23 11.43
N ARG A 79 9.92 -0.97 10.34
CA ARG A 79 9.45 -2.36 10.17
C ARG A 79 10.01 -3.32 11.22
N VAL A 80 11.28 -3.16 11.61
CA VAL A 80 11.88 -3.97 12.68
C VAL A 80 11.21 -3.68 14.02
N PHE A 81 11.00 -2.40 14.34
CA PHE A 81 10.26 -1.99 15.53
C PHE A 81 8.85 -2.58 15.56
N ASP A 82 8.08 -2.45 14.48
CA ASP A 82 6.71 -2.98 14.42
C ASP A 82 6.67 -4.52 14.52
N ARG A 83 7.67 -5.21 13.93
CA ARG A 83 7.81 -6.67 14.06
C ARG A 83 8.09 -7.08 15.50
N ASN A 84 8.97 -6.35 16.21
CA ASN A 84 9.28 -6.59 17.61
C ASN A 84 8.06 -6.34 18.51
N ARG A 85 7.33 -5.22 18.28
CA ARG A 85 6.15 -4.85 19.06
C ARG A 85 4.96 -5.80 18.86
N LEU A 86 4.68 -6.22 17.62
CA LEU A 86 3.54 -7.10 17.32
C LEU A 86 3.82 -8.57 17.63
N GLY A 87 5.10 -8.95 17.72
CA GLY A 87 5.55 -10.33 17.76
C GLY A 87 5.54 -11.00 16.37
N GLU A 88 6.49 -11.91 16.16
CA GLU A 88 6.74 -12.49 14.83
C GLU A 88 5.54 -13.25 14.26
N LYS A 89 4.83 -14.03 15.09
CA LYS A 89 3.66 -14.81 14.67
C LYS A 89 2.54 -13.91 14.15
N ARG A 90 2.20 -12.84 14.89
CA ARG A 90 1.13 -11.91 14.51
C ARG A 90 1.51 -11.07 13.30
N TRP A 91 2.77 -10.66 13.23
CA TRP A 91 3.33 -9.94 12.08
C TRP A 91 3.25 -10.78 10.79
N LYS A 92 3.68 -12.06 10.84
CA LYS A 92 3.57 -12.99 9.69
C LYS A 92 2.12 -13.18 9.25
N ARG A 93 1.20 -13.43 10.19
CA ARG A 93 -0.24 -13.58 9.86
C ARG A 93 -0.78 -12.35 9.14
N ARG A 94 -0.52 -11.14 9.65
CA ARG A 94 -0.96 -9.89 8.99
C ARG A 94 -0.40 -9.77 7.57
N LYS A 95 0.88 -10.09 7.35
CA LYS A 95 1.48 -10.03 6.01
C LYS A 95 0.94 -11.07 5.05
N ILE A 96 0.61 -12.27 5.53
CA ILE A 96 -0.08 -13.28 4.72
C ILE A 96 -1.48 -12.79 4.35
N THR A 97 -2.25 -12.24 5.29
CA THR A 97 -3.58 -11.68 4.99
C THR A 97 -3.50 -10.55 3.96
N GLU A 98 -2.51 -9.67 4.05
CA GLU A 98 -2.27 -8.60 3.09
C GLU A 98 -1.95 -9.16 1.69
N ILE A 99 -1.06 -10.16 1.60
CA ILE A 99 -0.74 -10.83 0.33
C ILE A 99 -2.00 -11.46 -0.27
N VAL A 100 -2.74 -12.25 0.50
CA VAL A 100 -3.94 -12.96 0.03
C VAL A 100 -4.98 -11.97 -0.47
N PHE A 101 -5.26 -10.92 0.30
CA PHE A 101 -6.25 -9.91 -0.06
C PHE A 101 -5.88 -9.17 -1.36
N ILE A 102 -4.63 -8.70 -1.47
CA ILE A 102 -4.15 -8.01 -2.68
C ILE A 102 -4.14 -8.95 -3.88
N SER A 103 -3.73 -10.21 -3.70
CA SER A 103 -3.72 -11.20 -4.79
C SER A 103 -5.14 -11.51 -5.29
N VAL A 104 -6.11 -11.70 -4.39
CA VAL A 104 -7.51 -11.95 -4.78
C VAL A 104 -8.07 -10.77 -5.58
N ILE A 105 -7.85 -9.55 -5.11
CA ILE A 105 -8.27 -8.33 -5.82
C ILE A 105 -7.60 -8.24 -7.19
N SER A 106 -6.29 -8.52 -7.25
CA SER A 106 -5.52 -8.44 -8.50
C SER A 106 -5.98 -9.47 -9.52
N VAL A 107 -6.29 -10.70 -9.10
CA VAL A 107 -6.83 -11.75 -9.98
C VAL A 107 -8.21 -11.38 -10.50
N PHE A 108 -9.09 -10.86 -9.63
CA PHE A 108 -10.42 -10.41 -10.03
C PHE A 108 -10.34 -9.27 -11.06
N LEU A 109 -9.51 -8.25 -10.80
CA LEU A 109 -9.26 -7.16 -11.74
C LEU A 109 -8.66 -7.65 -13.06
N THR A 110 -7.73 -8.61 -13.02
CA THR A 110 -7.15 -9.20 -14.24
C THR A 110 -8.23 -9.90 -15.06
N GLY A 111 -9.07 -10.73 -14.42
CA GLY A 111 -10.19 -11.39 -15.10
C GLY A 111 -11.16 -10.38 -15.69
N PHE A 112 -11.48 -9.31 -14.96
CA PHE A 112 -12.34 -8.22 -15.44
C PHE A 112 -11.74 -7.54 -16.68
N ILE A 113 -10.42 -7.32 -16.71
CA ILE A 113 -9.75 -6.73 -17.86
C ILE A 113 -9.89 -7.59 -19.12
N PHE A 114 -9.82 -8.92 -19.00
CA PHE A 114 -9.92 -9.81 -20.16
C PHE A 114 -11.35 -10.03 -20.65
N VAL A 115 -12.35 -9.84 -19.79
CA VAL A 115 -13.76 -10.08 -20.12
C VAL A 115 -14.45 -8.82 -20.65
N MET A 116 -14.02 -7.63 -20.21
CA MET A 116 -14.61 -6.36 -20.61
C MET A 116 -14.03 -5.85 -21.93
N ASP A 117 -14.91 -5.48 -22.86
CA ASP A 117 -14.53 -4.75 -24.06
C ASP A 117 -14.39 -3.25 -23.74
N PHE A 118 -13.17 -2.84 -23.41
CA PHE A 118 -12.87 -1.45 -23.03
C PHE A 118 -13.03 -0.45 -24.18
N ASP A 119 -13.15 -0.87 -25.44
CA ASP A 119 -13.39 0.05 -26.56
C ASP A 119 -14.84 0.55 -26.60
N THR A 120 -15.76 -0.13 -25.92
CA THR A 120 -17.19 0.21 -25.88
C THR A 120 -17.65 0.83 -24.56
N VAL A 121 -16.84 0.69 -23.49
CA VAL A 121 -17.22 1.10 -22.14
C VAL A 121 -16.78 2.54 -21.89
N ARG A 122 -17.74 3.48 -22.00
CA ARG A 122 -17.61 4.80 -21.37
C ARG A 122 -17.78 4.64 -19.87
N LEU A 123 -16.69 4.78 -19.12
CA LEU A 123 -16.74 4.96 -17.68
C LEU A 123 -17.21 6.39 -17.39
N ASP A 124 -18.51 6.64 -17.57
CA ASP A 124 -19.15 7.88 -17.14
C ASP A 124 -19.39 7.79 -15.62
N PHE A 125 -18.33 7.63 -14.84
CA PHE A 125 -18.43 7.67 -13.38
C PHE A 125 -18.45 9.14 -12.94
N PRO A 126 -19.55 9.63 -12.33
CA PRO A 126 -19.50 10.91 -11.68
C PRO A 126 -18.62 10.73 -10.44
N ILE A 127 -17.44 11.35 -10.46
CA ILE A 127 -16.48 11.46 -9.35
C ILE A 127 -15.44 10.33 -9.28
N ASP A 128 -14.59 10.23 -10.31
CA ASP A 128 -13.47 9.27 -10.45
C ASP A 128 -12.45 9.25 -9.29
N ALA A 129 -12.41 10.30 -8.46
CA ALA A 129 -11.44 10.42 -7.36
C ALA A 129 -11.96 9.97 -5.98
N PHE A 130 -13.27 9.81 -5.79
CA PHE A 130 -13.85 9.65 -4.44
C PHE A 130 -13.38 8.38 -3.69
N PRO A 131 -13.34 7.19 -4.31
CA PRO A 131 -12.87 5.98 -3.64
C PRO A 131 -11.40 6.09 -3.21
N PHE A 132 -10.58 6.78 -4.02
CA PHE A 132 -9.17 7.00 -3.74
C PHE A 132 -8.94 8.00 -2.60
N ILE A 133 -9.73 9.08 -2.56
CA ILE A 133 -9.68 10.08 -1.48
C ILE A 133 -10.08 9.43 -0.15
N GLY A 134 -11.17 8.64 -0.12
CA GLY A 134 -11.60 7.95 1.09
C GLY A 134 -10.55 6.98 1.64
N ALA A 135 -9.97 6.14 0.78
CA ALA A 135 -8.88 5.23 1.15
C ALA A 135 -7.64 5.99 1.67
N TRP A 136 -7.30 7.11 1.04
CA TRP A 136 -6.16 7.95 1.44
C TRP A 136 -6.36 8.62 2.80
N ILE A 137 -7.55 9.20 3.05
CA ILE A 137 -7.91 9.78 4.35
C ILE A 137 -7.89 8.70 5.44
N GLY A 138 -8.53 7.54 5.18
CA GLY A 138 -8.58 6.44 6.12
C GLY A 138 -7.20 5.90 6.49
N TYR A 139 -6.30 5.77 5.51
CA TYR A 139 -4.90 5.38 5.74
C TYR A 139 -4.18 6.37 6.66
N ASN A 140 -4.31 7.68 6.40
CA ASN A 140 -3.68 8.73 7.22
C ASN A 140 -4.19 8.73 8.66
N ILE A 141 -5.51 8.68 8.85
CA ILE A 141 -6.13 8.62 10.19
C ILE A 141 -5.65 7.38 10.94
N GLY A 142 -5.64 6.21 10.27
CA GLY A 142 -5.20 4.96 10.87
C GLY A 142 -3.74 4.99 11.35
N GLU A 143 -2.84 5.59 10.55
CA GLU A 143 -1.43 5.74 10.93
C GLU A 143 -1.24 6.75 12.07
N ILE A 144 -1.98 7.85 12.09
CA ILE A 144 -1.96 8.82 13.20
C ILE A 144 -2.42 8.18 14.51
N ILE A 145 -3.53 7.43 14.50
CA ILE A 145 -4.03 6.74 15.69
C ILE A 145 -3.01 5.71 16.19
N ARG A 146 -2.38 4.94 15.28
CA ARG A 146 -1.33 3.97 15.64
C ARG A 146 -0.10 4.63 16.24
N MET A 147 0.26 5.83 15.76
CA MET A 147 1.35 6.61 16.34
C MET A 147 1.01 7.18 17.72
N ASN A 148 -0.23 7.63 17.93
CA ASN A 148 -0.66 8.14 19.24
C ASN A 148 -0.73 7.01 20.29
N ASN A 149 -1.07 5.79 19.86
CA ASN A 149 -1.11 4.61 20.71
C ASN A 149 0.28 3.93 20.91
N LEU A 150 1.39 4.60 20.56
CA LEU A 150 2.77 4.19 20.91
C LEU A 150 3.20 4.83 22.22
#